data_AF-A0A3D1YGJ9-F1
#
_entry.id   AF-A0A3D1YGJ9-F1
#
_cell.length_a   1.000
_cell.length_b   1.000
_cell.length_c   1.000
_cell.angle_alpha   90.00
_cell.angle_beta   90.00
_cell.angle_gamma   90.00
#
_symmetry.space_group_name_H-M   'P 1'
#
loop_
_entity.id
_entity.type
_entity.pdbx_description
1 polymer ?
#
loop_
_entity_poly.entity_id
_entity_poly.type
_entity_poly.pdbx_seq_one_letter_code
_entity_poly.pdbx_strand_id
1 'polypeptide(L)' 'MRIGPFGLPELLIILAILMFIFGARKLPEIGSSLGKAIKGFKSSVTDENDTEKKD' A
#
# COMPACT_ATOMS: atom_id res chain seq x y z
N MET A 1 -2.65 -19.45 28.04
CA MET A 1 -1.78 -18.65 27.15
C MET A 1 -2.16 -18.99 25.71
N ARG A 2 -3.09 -18.24 25.11
CA ARG A 2 -3.48 -18.45 23.70
C ARG A 2 -2.46 -17.70 22.85
N ILE A 3 -1.44 -18.42 22.41
CA ILE A 3 -0.54 -17.98 21.36
C ILE A 3 -1.27 -18.24 20.04
N GLY A 4 -1.63 -17.18 19.32
CA GLY A 4 -2.06 -17.28 17.93
C GLY A 4 -2.86 -16.07 17.46
N PRO A 5 -2.84 -15.75 16.15
CA PRO A 5 -1.73 -15.90 15.19
C PRO A 5 -0.80 -14.67 15.33
N PHE A 6 0.21 -14.53 14.49
CA PHE A 6 0.93 -13.26 14.29
C PHE A 6 -0.04 -12.06 14.32
N GLY A 7 -0.08 -11.36 15.45
CA GLY A 7 -1.07 -10.32 15.69
C GLY A 7 -0.60 -8.98 15.13
N LEU A 8 -1.48 -7.99 15.19
CA LEU A 8 -1.09 -6.58 14.99
C LEU A 8 0.18 -6.17 15.78
N PRO A 9 0.44 -6.67 17.01
CA PRO A 9 1.65 -6.34 17.75
C PRO A 9 2.95 -6.79 17.05
N GLU A 10 3.08 -8.05 16.63
CA GLU A 10 4.27 -8.52 15.90
C GLU A 10 4.48 -7.75 14.59
N LEU A 11 3.41 -7.49 13.83
CA LEU A 11 3.50 -6.72 12.59
C LEU A 11 4.01 -5.28 12.85
N LEU A 12 3.55 -4.65 13.94
CA LEU A 12 4.02 -3.33 14.37
C LEU A 12 5.50 -3.35 14.75
N ILE A 13 5.98 -4.41 15.42
CA ILE A 13 7.40 -4.55 15.77
C ILE A 13 8.26 -4.67 14.52
N ILE A 14 7.85 -5.50 13.55
CA ILE A 14 8.56 -5.64 12.27
C ILE A 14 8.57 -4.30 11.51
N LEU A 15 7.41 -3.62 11.45
CA LEU A 15 7.29 -2.30 10.83
C LEU A 15 8.19 -1.26 11.50
N ALA A 16 8.29 -1.28 12.83
CA ALA A 16 9.17 -0.39 13.59
C ALA A 16 10.65 -0.64 13.27
N ILE A 17 11.07 -1.90 13.13
CA ILE A 17 12.45 -2.24 12.73
C ILE A 17 12.73 -1.76 11.30
N LEU A 18 11.82 -2.02 10.36
CA LEU A 18 11.93 -1.52 8.98
C LEU A 18 12.00 0.00 8.95
N MET A 19 11.19 0.68 9.77
CA MET A 19 11.21 2.13 9.89
C MET A 19 12.51 2.65 10.53
N PHE A 20 13.16 1.88 11.40
CA PHE A 20 14.46 2.24 11.96
C PHE A 20 15.57 2.16 10.91
N ILE A 21 15.55 1.14 10.04
CA ILE A 21 16.52 0.93 8.95
C ILE A 21 16.30 1.93 7.82
N PHE A 22 15.06 2.07 7.34
CA PHE A 22 14.73 2.93 6.20
C PHE A 22 14.47 4.39 6.58
N GLY A 23 14.18 4.66 7.85
CA GLY A 23 13.75 5.96 8.35
C GLY A 23 12.26 6.25 8.09
N ALA A 24 11.61 6.94 9.03
CA ALA A 24 10.19 7.30 8.95
C ALA A 24 9.82 8.18 7.74
N ARG A 25 10.79 8.87 7.12
CA ARG A 25 10.57 9.72 5.93
C ARG A 25 10.47 8.94 4.63
N LYS A 26 11.04 7.72 4.55
CA LYS A 26 11.07 6.95 3.29
C LYS A 26 9.78 6.17 3.02
N LEU A 27 9.07 5.73 4.06
CA LEU A 27 7.76 5.11 3.91
C LEU A 27 6.74 6.01 3.17
N PRO A 28 6.49 7.27 3.57
CA PRO A 28 5.53 8.14 2.87
C PRO A 28 6.02 8.58 1.49
N GLU A 29 7.33 8.70 1.28
CA GLU A 29 7.93 9.00 -0.03
C GLU A 29 7.60 7.89 -1.05
N ILE A 30 7.83 6.63 -0.66
CA ILE A 30 7.54 5.44 -1.47
C ILE A 30 6.01 5.24 -1.60
N GLY A 31 5.25 5.48 -0.54
CA GLY A 31 3.79 5.40 -0.58
C GLY A 31 3.17 6.44 -1.52
N SER A 32 3.73 7.65 -1.60
CA SER A 32 3.25 8.69 -2.51
C SER A 32 3.51 8.34 -3.98
N SER A 33 4.69 7.79 -4.30
CA SER A 33 5.01 7.38 -5.67
C SER A 33 4.18 6.17 -6.12
N LEU A 34 4.06 5.14 -5.27
CA LEU A 34 3.16 4.01 -5.50
C LEU A 34 1.71 4.44 -5.61
N GLY A 35 1.25 5.34 -4.74
CA GLY A 35 -0.12 5.86 -4.77
C GLY A 35 -0.46 6.57 -6.08
N LYS A 36 0.47 7.37 -6.61
CA LYS A 36 0.32 8.01 -7.93
C LYS A 36 0.27 6.97 -9.04
N ALA A 37 1.13 5.95 -9.01
CA ALA A 37 1.15 4.88 -10.00
C ALA A 37 -0.15 4.05 -9.98
N ILE A 38 -0.61 3.64 -8.79
CA ILE A 38 -1.87 2.90 -8.59
C ILE A 38 -3.07 3.75 -9.03
N LYS A 39 -3.06 5.05 -8.72
CA LYS A 39 -4.11 5.97 -9.17
C LYS A 39 -4.17 6.07 -10.69
N GLY A 40 -3.03 6.22 -11.35
CA GLY A 40 -2.93 6.23 -12.81
C GLY A 40 -3.42 4.91 -13.42
N PHE A 41 -2.96 3.77 -12.88
CA PHE A 41 -3.39 2.44 -13.31
C PHE A 41 -4.90 2.25 -13.14
N LYS A 42 -5.47 2.65 -12.00
CA LYS A 42 -6.91 2.58 -11.75
C LYS A 42 -7.70 3.44 -12.73
N SER A 43 -7.24 4.66 -13.01
CA SER A 43 -7.89 5.54 -13.99
C SER A 43 -7.92 4.93 -15.37
N SER A 44 -6.78 4.46 -15.90
CA SER A 44 -6.73 3.83 -17.23
C SER A 44 -7.63 2.61 -17.34
N VAL A 45 -7.60 1.72 -16.34
CA VAL A 45 -8.48 0.53 -16.33
C VAL A 45 -9.95 0.93 -16.21
N THR A 46 -10.29 1.98 -15.46
CA THR A 46 -11.70 2.42 -15.32
C THR A 46 -12.20 3.09 -16.60
N ASP A 47 -11.40 3.96 -17.23
CA ASP A 47 -11.74 4.64 -18.49
C ASP A 47 -11.92 3.65 -19.66
N GLU A 48 -11.13 2.57 -19.72
CA GLU A 48 -11.30 1.48 -20.70
C GLU A 48 -12.60 0.68 -20.47
N ASN A 49 -13.11 0.60 -19.24
CA ASN A 49 -14.37 -0.09 -18.94
C ASN A 49 -15.62 0.78 -19.15
N ASP A 50 -15.48 2.12 -19.05
CA ASP A 50 -16.60 3.05 -19.27
C ASP A 50 -16.86 3.31 -20.76
N THR A 51 -15.83 3.14 -21.60
CA THR A 51 -15.94 3.23 -23.07
C THR A 51 -16.62 2.02 -23.72
N GLU A 52 -16.80 0.90 -23.02
CA GLU A 52 -17.51 -0.29 -23.51
C GLU A 52 -19.03 -0.26 -23.23
N LYS A 53 -19.54 0.70 -22.43
CA LYS A 53 -20.96 0.79 -22.04
C LYS A 53 -21.80 1.81 -22.81
N LYS A 54 -21.28 2.35 -23.92
CA LYS A 54 -21.97 3.41 -24.68
C LYS A 54 -22.32 3.07 -26.13
N ASP A 55 -22.27 1.79 -26.49
CA ASP A 55 -22.84 1.24 -27.73
C ASP A 55 -23.88 0.15 -27.43
#